data_AF-A0A2E1LH06-F1
#
_entry.id   AF-A0A2E1LH06-F1
#
_cell.length_a   1.000
_cell.length_b   1.000
_cell.length_c   1.000
_cell.angle_alpha   90.00
_cell.angle_beta   90.00
_cell.angle_gamma   90.00
#
_symmetry.space_group_name_H-M   'P 1'
#
loop_
_entity.id
_entity.type
_entity.pdbx_description
1 polymer ?
#
loop_
_entity_poly.entity_id
_entity_poly.type
_entity_poly.pdbx_seq_one_letter_code
_entity_poly.pdbx_strand_id
1 'polypeptide(L)'
;MPAVLNGLDSFATPGLATRALQDRDSFAMFVVMTKNLKPLALSDLLADVSADLPDHRRPVWRFHDNFNALLDFWLRRHGNFRLLLSDLLRSVDEFGADGPDQGEEDQLMEMWSLFRGQLDQHQQVEDEVYFPVITAMNPDFAPAFDLLAQDHGAIEECLDAVENADDGAGMMEALHLLNDKILAHLEAEEDLIMPLVLETPPPLEFVVYDEDGNEVASDEFMDEDEDNLAWVTKN
;
A
#
# COMPACT_ATOMS: atom_id res chain seq x y z
N MET A 1 -16.71 0.37 29.02
CA MET A 1 -17.75 -0.37 28.28
C MET A 1 -17.04 -1.09 27.14
N PRO A 2 -16.78 -2.40 27.22
CA PRO A 2 -16.18 -3.10 26.09
C PRO A 2 -17.03 -4.29 25.62
N ALA A 3 -17.29 -4.33 24.32
CA ALA A 3 -17.68 -5.47 23.49
C ALA A 3 -17.27 -5.02 22.08
N VAL A 4 -16.64 -5.79 21.20
CA VAL A 4 -16.92 -7.12 20.65
C VAL A 4 -15.57 -7.52 19.98
N LEU A 5 -15.01 -8.73 20.06
CA LEU A 5 -15.39 -9.90 19.26
C LEU A 5 -14.76 -11.16 19.85
N ASN A 6 -15.64 -12.11 20.22
CA ASN A 6 -15.32 -13.51 20.38
C ASN A 6 -15.25 -14.14 18.98
N GLY A 7 -14.11 -14.73 18.63
CA GLY A 7 -13.95 -15.47 17.38
C GLY A 7 -12.79 -16.47 17.35
N LEU A 8 -12.04 -16.65 18.45
CA LEU A 8 -10.89 -17.56 18.50
C LEU A 8 -11.18 -18.73 19.45
N ASP A 9 -12.01 -19.66 19.00
CA ASP A 9 -12.11 -20.97 19.63
C ASP A 9 -11.97 -22.06 18.55
N SER A 10 -10.89 -22.84 18.68
CA SER A 10 -10.65 -24.17 18.07
C SER A 10 -9.72 -24.25 16.84
N PHE A 11 -8.42 -23.95 17.04
CA PHE A 11 -7.34 -24.59 16.28
C PHE A 11 -7.13 -26.04 16.79
N ALA A 12 -8.09 -26.93 16.53
CA ALA A 12 -7.88 -28.38 16.64
C ALA A 12 -9.07 -29.15 16.04
N THR A 13 -9.14 -29.29 14.72
CA THR A 13 -9.78 -30.49 14.13
C THR A 13 -9.22 -30.80 12.75
N PRO A 14 -8.60 -31.97 12.53
CA PRO A 14 -8.19 -32.36 11.19
C PRO A 14 -9.41 -32.87 10.40
N GLY A 15 -9.72 -32.21 9.28
CA GLY A 15 -10.55 -32.79 8.21
C GLY A 15 -11.68 -31.91 7.67
N LEU A 16 -11.36 -30.83 6.95
CA LEU A 16 -12.36 -30.09 6.13
C LEU A 16 -11.84 -29.62 4.75
N ALA A 17 -10.69 -30.12 4.27
CA ALA A 17 -10.14 -29.77 2.95
C ALA A 17 -10.96 -30.24 1.74
N THR A 18 -12.25 -30.60 1.89
CA THR A 18 -13.10 -31.04 0.76
C THR A 18 -14.48 -30.38 0.73
N ARG A 19 -14.77 -29.43 1.64
CA ARG A 19 -16.11 -28.80 1.70
C ARG A 19 -16.17 -27.38 1.11
N ALA A 20 -15.05 -26.66 1.09
CA ALA A 20 -14.97 -25.29 0.55
C ALA A 20 -15.25 -25.19 -0.96
N LEU A 21 -15.10 -26.28 -1.72
CA LEU A 21 -15.36 -26.32 -3.17
C LEU A 21 -16.85 -26.47 -3.54
N GLN A 22 -17.79 -26.46 -2.58
CA GLN A 22 -19.21 -26.77 -2.84
C GLN A 22 -20.19 -25.64 -2.55
N ASP A 23 -19.75 -24.50 -2.00
CA ASP A 23 -20.67 -23.40 -1.71
C ASP A 23 -20.72 -22.38 -2.85
N ARG A 24 -21.93 -22.16 -3.39
CA ARG A 24 -22.16 -21.25 -4.51
C ARG A 24 -22.10 -19.79 -4.09
N ASP A 25 -22.32 -19.50 -2.81
CA ASP A 25 -22.28 -18.14 -2.27
C ASP A 25 -20.82 -17.69 -2.04
N SER A 26 -19.92 -18.58 -1.62
CA SER A 26 -18.46 -18.34 -1.61
C SER A 26 -17.92 -18.07 -3.02
N PHE A 27 -18.43 -18.78 -4.03
CA PHE A 27 -18.02 -18.56 -5.42
C PHE A 27 -18.54 -17.22 -6.00
N ALA A 28 -19.70 -16.73 -5.54
CA ALA A 28 -20.26 -15.45 -5.98
C ALA A 28 -19.54 -14.25 -5.35
N MET A 29 -19.16 -14.32 -4.06
CA MET A 29 -18.26 -13.37 -3.40
C MET A 29 -16.89 -13.34 -4.11
N PHE A 30 -16.33 -14.52 -4.40
CA PHE A 30 -15.09 -14.67 -5.15
C PHE A 30 -15.15 -13.99 -6.53
N VAL A 31 -16.25 -14.14 -7.28
CA VAL A 31 -16.43 -13.51 -8.61
C VAL A 31 -16.63 -11.99 -8.53
N VAL A 32 -17.24 -11.45 -7.47
CA VAL A 32 -17.39 -10.00 -7.31
C VAL A 32 -16.06 -9.33 -6.91
N MET A 33 -15.28 -9.96 -6.03
CA MET A 33 -13.91 -9.52 -5.69
C MET A 33 -12.97 -9.54 -6.92
N THR A 34 -13.08 -10.54 -7.81
CA THR A 34 -12.14 -10.68 -8.96
C THR A 34 -12.13 -9.53 -9.98
N LYS A 35 -13.10 -8.60 -9.98
CA LYS A 35 -13.10 -7.47 -10.93
C LYS A 35 -12.18 -6.31 -10.54
N ASN A 36 -11.95 -6.08 -9.25
CA ASN A 36 -11.11 -4.98 -8.74
C ASN A 36 -9.70 -5.43 -8.33
N LEU A 37 -9.45 -6.75 -8.29
CA LEU A 37 -8.16 -7.35 -7.96
C LEU A 37 -7.16 -7.41 -9.13
N LYS A 38 -7.50 -6.88 -10.31
CA LYS A 38 -6.54 -6.84 -11.44
C LYS A 38 -5.33 -5.99 -11.01
N PRO A 39 -4.09 -6.50 -11.11
CA PRO A 39 -2.89 -5.71 -10.92
C PRO A 39 -2.89 -4.50 -11.87
N LEU A 40 -2.70 -3.31 -11.30
CA LEU A 40 -2.64 -2.07 -12.06
C LEU A 40 -1.34 -2.02 -12.88
N ALA A 41 -1.42 -1.57 -14.13
CA ALA A 41 -0.24 -1.32 -14.95
C ALA A 41 -0.22 0.12 -15.44
N LEU A 42 0.97 0.66 -15.72
CA LEU A 42 1.11 1.99 -16.33
C LEU A 42 0.28 2.14 -17.62
N SER A 43 0.17 1.07 -18.42
CA SER A 43 -0.67 1.09 -19.63
C SER A 43 -2.16 1.26 -19.36
N ASP A 44 -2.64 0.81 -18.20
CA ASP A 44 -4.02 1.03 -17.77
C ASP A 44 -4.21 2.50 -17.36
N LEU A 45 -3.27 3.07 -16.61
CA LEU A 45 -3.24 4.49 -16.23
C LEU A 45 -3.26 5.43 -17.44
N LEU A 46 -2.51 5.08 -18.48
CA LEU A 46 -2.37 5.91 -19.68
C LEU A 46 -3.45 5.65 -20.75
N ALA A 47 -4.39 4.72 -20.53
CA ALA A 47 -5.36 4.31 -21.54
C ALA A 47 -6.25 5.46 -22.04
N ASP A 48 -6.62 6.37 -21.13
CA ASP A 48 -7.45 7.54 -21.39
C ASP A 48 -6.66 8.87 -21.35
N VAL A 49 -5.32 8.80 -21.33
CA VAL A 49 -4.42 9.96 -21.37
C VAL A 49 -3.97 10.21 -22.81
N SER A 50 -4.16 11.44 -23.30
CA SER A 50 -3.77 11.81 -24.68
C SER A 50 -2.39 12.46 -24.80
N ALA A 51 -1.82 12.90 -23.67
CA ALA A 51 -0.49 13.49 -23.62
C ALA A 51 0.59 12.40 -23.53
N ASP A 52 1.77 12.70 -24.07
CA ASP A 52 2.93 11.83 -23.94
C ASP A 52 3.54 11.98 -22.55
N LEU A 53 3.83 10.86 -21.88
CA LEU A 53 4.58 10.85 -20.63
C LEU A 53 6.05 11.25 -20.88
N PRO A 54 6.66 12.12 -20.05
CA PRO A 54 8.08 12.46 -20.18
C PRO A 54 8.99 11.21 -20.13
N ASP A 55 10.06 11.18 -20.93
CA ASP A 55 10.96 10.01 -21.04
C ASP A 55 12.03 9.99 -19.92
N HIS A 56 11.57 9.98 -18.67
CA HIS A 56 12.42 9.85 -17.47
C HIS A 56 12.24 8.46 -16.86
N ARG A 57 13.10 7.49 -17.17
CA ARG A 57 12.97 6.09 -16.70
C ARG A 57 13.77 5.80 -15.43
N ARG A 58 13.35 4.79 -14.65
CA ARG A 58 13.95 4.39 -13.34
C ARG A 58 15.48 4.49 -13.20
N PRO A 59 16.32 4.07 -14.18
CA PRO A 59 17.77 4.15 -14.00
C PRO A 59 18.31 5.58 -13.89
N VAL A 60 17.57 6.59 -14.38
CA VAL A 60 18.03 7.97 -14.45
C VAL A 60 17.48 8.87 -13.33
N TRP A 61 16.43 8.45 -12.61
CA TRP A 61 15.74 9.30 -11.64
C TRP A 61 16.68 9.92 -10.61
N ARG A 62 17.50 9.11 -9.94
CA ARG A 62 18.46 9.57 -8.91
C ARG A 62 19.57 10.48 -9.45
N PHE A 63 19.73 10.57 -10.76
CA PHE A 63 20.72 11.44 -11.41
C PHE A 63 20.09 12.66 -12.07
N HIS A 64 18.76 12.80 -12.01
CA HIS A 64 18.04 13.92 -12.57
C HIS A 64 18.21 15.17 -11.68
N ASP A 65 18.40 16.35 -12.26
CA ASP A 65 18.68 17.59 -11.51
C ASP A 65 17.55 17.97 -10.53
N ASN A 66 16.33 17.55 -10.83
CA ASN A 66 15.15 17.77 -9.99
C ASN A 66 14.88 16.65 -8.96
N PHE A 67 15.74 15.63 -8.87
CA PHE A 67 15.62 14.61 -7.83
C PHE A 67 16.05 15.20 -6.48
N ASN A 68 15.11 15.26 -5.53
CA ASN A 68 15.31 15.91 -4.24
C ASN A 68 14.98 14.94 -3.08
N ALA A 69 15.19 15.42 -1.84
CA ALA A 69 14.96 14.62 -0.64
C ALA A 69 13.50 14.15 -0.49
N LEU A 70 12.54 14.94 -0.96
CA LEU A 70 11.13 14.58 -0.92
C LEU A 70 10.81 13.38 -1.81
N LEU A 71 11.36 13.34 -3.03
CA LEU A 71 11.19 12.20 -3.92
C LEU A 71 11.91 10.95 -3.39
N ASP A 72 13.10 11.09 -2.80
CA ASP A 72 13.79 9.95 -2.18
C ASP A 72 13.02 9.40 -0.96
N PHE A 73 12.39 10.26 -0.17
CA PHE A 73 11.55 9.87 0.97
C PHE A 73 10.37 8.98 0.52
N TRP A 74 9.56 9.42 -0.43
CA TRP A 74 8.41 8.62 -0.88
C TRP A 74 8.83 7.31 -1.54
N LEU A 75 9.90 7.32 -2.35
CA LEU A 75 10.45 6.09 -2.90
C LEU A 75 10.97 5.12 -1.82
N ARG A 76 11.52 5.62 -0.70
CA ARG A 76 11.89 4.79 0.45
C ARG A 76 10.66 4.25 1.17
N ARG A 77 9.61 5.04 1.34
CA ARG A 77 8.33 4.59 1.91
C ARG A 77 7.75 3.44 1.10
N HIS A 78 7.77 3.53 -0.23
CA HIS A 78 7.39 2.43 -1.12
C HIS A 78 8.32 1.22 -0.96
N GLY A 79 9.61 1.44 -0.74
CA GLY A 79 10.57 0.39 -0.40
C GLY A 79 10.21 -0.33 0.91
N ASN A 80 9.83 0.42 1.95
CA ASN A 80 9.44 -0.12 3.25
C ASN A 80 8.16 -0.97 3.15
N PHE A 81 7.16 -0.56 2.38
CA PHE A 81 5.97 -1.40 2.12
C PHE A 81 6.33 -2.73 1.47
N ARG A 82 7.23 -2.73 0.49
CA ARG A 82 7.71 -3.96 -0.15
C ARG A 82 8.41 -4.89 0.85
N LEU A 83 9.19 -4.33 1.77
CA LEU A 83 9.88 -5.10 2.82
C LEU A 83 8.89 -5.67 3.84
N LEU A 84 8.00 -4.85 4.38
CA LEU A 84 6.99 -5.26 5.36
C LEU A 84 6.07 -6.35 4.81
N LEU A 85 5.59 -6.22 3.57
CA LEU A 85 4.78 -7.26 2.93
C LEU A 85 5.56 -8.56 2.70
N SER A 86 6.84 -8.44 2.30
CA SER A 86 7.69 -9.62 2.15
C SER A 86 7.93 -10.33 3.49
N ASP A 87 8.05 -9.58 4.58
CA ASP A 87 8.24 -10.13 5.91
C ASP A 87 6.94 -10.76 6.45
N LEU A 88 5.77 -10.12 6.24
CA LEU A 88 4.45 -10.69 6.52
C LEU A 88 4.24 -12.03 5.79
N LEU A 89 4.50 -12.07 4.49
CA LEU A 89 4.39 -13.29 3.70
C LEU A 89 5.32 -14.40 4.20
N ARG A 90 6.57 -14.04 4.54
CA ARG A 90 7.53 -15.00 5.09
C ARG A 90 7.04 -15.59 6.41
N SER A 91 6.55 -14.75 7.33
CA SER A 91 6.03 -15.22 8.62
C SER A 91 4.87 -16.19 8.43
N VAL A 92 3.92 -15.88 7.55
CA VAL A 92 2.77 -16.78 7.32
C VAL A 92 3.17 -18.10 6.65
N ASP A 93 4.16 -18.09 5.75
CA ASP A 93 4.73 -19.33 5.17
C ASP A 93 5.44 -20.19 6.22
N GLU A 94 6.18 -19.57 7.15
CA GLU A 94 6.93 -20.24 8.21
C GLU A 94 6.04 -20.98 9.22
N PHE A 95 4.82 -20.48 9.48
CA PHE A 95 3.87 -21.12 10.39
C PHE A 95 3.39 -22.50 9.91
N GLY A 96 3.37 -22.73 8.60
CA GLY A 96 2.98 -24.01 8.01
C GLY A 96 1.57 -24.49 8.42
N ALA A 97 1.39 -25.81 8.49
CA ALA A 97 0.08 -26.41 8.78
C ALA A 97 -0.32 -26.38 10.27
N ASP A 98 0.65 -26.15 11.15
CA ASP A 98 0.43 -26.14 12.60
C ASP A 98 -0.02 -24.76 13.10
N GLY A 99 0.15 -23.71 12.29
CA GLY A 99 -0.18 -22.32 12.64
C GLY A 99 0.85 -21.67 13.57
N PRO A 100 0.75 -20.36 13.81
CA PRO A 100 1.66 -19.65 14.70
C PRO A 100 1.46 -20.08 16.16
N ASP A 101 2.54 -20.07 16.94
CA ASP A 101 2.42 -19.99 18.40
C ASP A 101 1.98 -18.58 18.87
N GLN A 102 1.69 -18.41 20.15
CA GLN A 102 1.20 -17.13 20.67
C GLN A 102 2.17 -15.96 20.42
N GLY A 103 3.47 -16.20 20.54
CA GLY A 103 4.47 -15.14 20.37
C GLY A 103 4.66 -14.79 18.89
N GLU A 104 4.53 -15.76 18.00
CA GLU A 104 4.51 -15.57 16.55
C GLU A 104 3.26 -14.81 16.09
N GLU A 105 2.09 -15.12 16.68
CA GLU A 105 0.83 -14.41 16.43
C GLU A 105 0.94 -12.94 16.85
N ASP A 106 1.47 -12.67 18.04
CA ASP A 106 1.66 -11.30 18.55
C ASP A 106 2.58 -10.47 17.63
N GLN A 107 3.68 -11.07 17.15
CA GLN A 107 4.60 -10.42 16.21
C GLN A 107 3.95 -10.14 14.85
N LEU A 108 3.16 -11.08 14.33
CA LEU A 108 2.43 -10.89 13.09
C LEU A 108 1.43 -9.73 13.21
N MET A 109 0.69 -9.65 14.32
CA MET A 109 -0.27 -8.58 14.58
C MET A 109 0.39 -7.21 14.72
N GLU A 110 1.57 -7.14 15.34
CA GLU A 110 2.37 -5.92 15.44
C GLU A 110 2.82 -5.43 14.05
N MET A 111 3.40 -6.32 13.24
CA MET A 111 3.84 -6.00 11.89
C MET A 111 2.67 -5.61 10.97
N TRP A 112 1.52 -6.30 11.10
CA TRP A 112 0.30 -5.95 10.37
C TRP A 112 -0.22 -4.56 10.75
N SER A 113 -0.27 -4.25 12.06
CA SER A 113 -0.73 -2.96 12.56
C SER A 113 0.16 -1.82 12.08
N LEU A 114 1.48 -2.02 12.11
CA LEU A 114 2.45 -1.08 11.57
C LEU A 114 2.22 -0.85 10.07
N PHE A 115 2.15 -1.92 9.29
CA PHE A 115 1.89 -1.83 7.84
C PHE A 115 0.59 -1.09 7.53
N ARG A 116 -0.53 -1.43 8.19
CA ARG A 116 -1.84 -0.78 7.99
C ARG A 116 -1.79 0.71 8.30
N GLY A 117 -1.25 1.09 9.47
CA GLY A 117 -1.16 2.49 9.86
C GLY A 117 -0.27 3.30 8.92
N GLN A 118 0.85 2.71 8.49
CA GLN A 118 1.77 3.37 7.57
C GLN A 118 1.19 3.56 6.16
N LEU A 119 0.43 2.57 5.66
CA LEU A 119 -0.21 2.60 4.35
C LEU A 119 -1.37 3.59 4.32
N ASP A 120 -2.25 3.58 5.34
CA ASP A 120 -3.38 4.50 5.47
C ASP A 120 -2.92 5.96 5.44
N GLN A 121 -1.90 6.29 6.24
CA GLN A 121 -1.33 7.64 6.27
C GLN A 121 -0.71 8.05 4.91
N HIS A 122 -0.06 7.11 4.22
CA HIS A 122 0.56 7.36 2.92
C HIS A 122 -0.50 7.67 1.85
N GLN A 123 -1.51 6.83 1.72
CA GLN A 123 -2.61 7.02 0.76
C GLN A 123 -3.41 8.29 1.07
N GLN A 124 -3.61 8.63 2.35
CA GLN A 124 -4.25 9.89 2.74
C GLN A 124 -3.48 11.11 2.23
N VAL A 125 -2.16 11.14 2.41
CA VAL A 125 -1.32 12.26 1.95
C VAL A 125 -1.31 12.35 0.43
N GLU A 126 -1.34 11.21 -0.26
CA GLU A 126 -1.44 11.16 -1.71
C GLU A 126 -2.74 11.74 -2.23
N ASP A 127 -3.87 11.24 -1.72
CA ASP A 127 -5.21 11.61 -2.16
C ASP A 127 -5.56 13.06 -1.80
N GLU A 128 -5.16 13.53 -0.61
CA GLU A 128 -5.49 14.87 -0.12
C GLU A 128 -4.54 15.96 -0.62
N VAL A 129 -3.29 15.60 -0.98
CA VAL A 129 -2.26 16.57 -1.33
C VAL A 129 -1.56 16.27 -2.66
N TYR A 130 -0.81 15.17 -2.76
CA TYR A 130 0.12 14.98 -3.88
C TYR A 130 -0.60 14.86 -5.21
N PHE A 131 -1.59 13.97 -5.28
CA PHE A 131 -2.36 13.75 -6.52
C PHE A 131 -3.05 15.04 -6.97
N PRO A 132 -3.77 15.80 -6.10
CA PRO A 132 -4.32 17.10 -6.48
C PRO A 132 -3.31 18.10 -7.03
N VAL A 133 -2.14 18.24 -6.38
CA VAL A 133 -1.11 19.21 -6.79
C VAL A 133 -0.49 18.84 -8.13
N ILE A 134 -0.11 17.56 -8.29
CA ILE A 134 0.52 17.09 -9.53
C ILE A 134 -0.50 17.12 -10.68
N THR A 135 -1.76 16.75 -10.42
CA THR A 135 -2.84 16.82 -11.42
C THR A 135 -3.12 18.26 -11.87
N ALA A 136 -3.12 19.23 -10.94
CA ALA A 136 -3.32 20.64 -11.29
C ALA A 136 -2.22 21.18 -12.23
N MET A 137 -1.00 20.66 -12.11
CA MET A 137 0.14 20.99 -12.97
C MET A 137 0.14 20.20 -14.29
N ASN A 138 -0.46 19.00 -14.30
CA ASN A 138 -0.47 18.07 -15.42
C ASN A 138 -1.92 17.64 -15.76
N PRO A 139 -2.81 18.57 -16.17
CA PRO A 139 -4.25 18.30 -16.27
C PRO A 139 -4.62 17.21 -17.30
N ASP A 140 -3.79 16.97 -18.31
CA ASP A 140 -4.01 15.90 -19.29
C ASP A 140 -3.90 14.49 -18.67
N PHE A 141 -3.28 14.36 -17.49
CA PHE A 141 -3.11 13.11 -16.75
C PHE A 141 -4.18 12.90 -15.67
N ALA A 142 -5.17 13.79 -15.53
CA ALA A 142 -6.23 13.66 -14.53
C ALA A 142 -6.93 12.27 -14.52
N PRO A 143 -7.25 11.65 -15.68
CA PRO A 143 -7.84 10.29 -15.68
C PRO A 143 -6.93 9.22 -15.06
N ALA A 144 -5.61 9.39 -15.15
CA ALA A 144 -4.65 8.46 -14.55
C ALA A 144 -4.64 8.58 -13.02
N PHE A 145 -4.65 9.82 -12.49
CA PHE A 145 -4.74 10.05 -11.04
C PHE A 145 -6.09 9.61 -10.46
N ASP A 146 -7.19 9.84 -11.18
CA ASP A 146 -8.50 9.30 -10.78
C ASP A 146 -8.48 7.76 -10.67
N LEU A 147 -7.73 7.08 -11.54
CA LEU A 147 -7.58 5.62 -11.50
C LEU A 147 -6.66 5.15 -10.37
N LEU A 148 -5.58 5.87 -10.06
CA LEU A 148 -4.75 5.60 -8.87
C LEU A 148 -5.56 5.70 -7.58
N ALA A 149 -6.30 6.79 -7.39
CA ALA A 149 -7.15 6.98 -6.21
C ALA A 149 -8.27 5.92 -6.11
N GLN A 150 -8.83 5.47 -7.25
CA GLN A 150 -9.76 4.34 -7.25
C GLN A 150 -9.09 3.03 -6.84
N ASP A 151 -7.82 2.85 -7.19
CA ASP A 151 -7.04 1.67 -6.86
C ASP A 151 -6.76 1.56 -5.35
N HIS A 152 -6.69 2.69 -4.62
CA HIS A 152 -6.67 2.70 -3.15
C HIS A 152 -7.91 2.02 -2.54
N GLY A 153 -9.10 2.24 -3.12
CA GLY A 153 -10.31 1.56 -2.69
C GLY A 153 -10.25 0.03 -2.93
N ALA A 154 -9.63 -0.39 -4.03
CA ALA A 154 -9.42 -1.82 -4.31
C ALA A 154 -8.35 -2.45 -3.40
N ILE A 155 -7.36 -1.67 -2.96
CA ILE A 155 -6.39 -2.07 -1.94
C ILE A 155 -7.12 -2.28 -0.60
N GLU A 156 -8.02 -1.39 -0.20
CA GLU A 156 -8.79 -1.56 1.04
C GLU A 156 -9.63 -2.85 1.03
N GLU A 157 -10.22 -3.21 -0.12
CA GLU A 157 -10.91 -4.51 -0.27
C GLU A 157 -9.96 -5.71 -0.04
N CYS A 158 -8.68 -5.61 -0.42
CA CYS A 158 -7.67 -6.63 -0.12
C CYS A 158 -7.30 -6.66 1.36
N LEU A 159 -7.20 -5.50 2.00
CA LEU A 159 -6.87 -5.37 3.42
C LEU A 159 -7.99 -5.98 4.27
N ASP A 160 -9.24 -5.67 3.94
CA ASP A 160 -10.43 -6.29 4.51
C ASP A 160 -10.42 -7.82 4.33
N ALA A 161 -9.97 -8.33 3.18
CA ALA A 161 -9.90 -9.77 2.94
C ALA A 161 -8.90 -10.49 3.84
N VAL A 162 -7.77 -9.85 4.17
CA VAL A 162 -6.79 -10.38 5.13
C VAL A 162 -7.38 -10.40 6.54
N GLU A 163 -8.00 -9.30 6.97
CA GLU A 163 -8.56 -9.16 8.32
C GLU A 163 -9.78 -10.07 8.57
N ASN A 164 -10.53 -10.41 7.52
CA ASN A 164 -11.73 -11.24 7.60
C ASN A 164 -11.50 -12.71 7.19
N ALA A 165 -10.24 -13.15 7.05
CA ALA A 165 -9.94 -14.53 6.67
C ALA A 165 -10.44 -15.56 7.72
N ASP A 166 -11.11 -16.62 7.26
CA ASP A 166 -11.70 -17.64 8.13
C ASP A 166 -10.67 -18.59 8.78
N ASP A 167 -9.52 -18.78 8.12
CA ASP A 167 -8.43 -19.63 8.56
C ASP A 167 -7.07 -19.15 8.01
N GLY A 168 -5.97 -19.78 8.44
CA GLY A 168 -4.62 -19.41 8.02
C GLY A 168 -4.36 -19.61 6.52
N ALA A 169 -5.04 -20.55 5.86
CA ALA A 169 -4.90 -20.74 4.42
C ALA A 169 -5.58 -19.60 3.65
N GLY A 170 -6.76 -19.15 4.10
CA GLY A 170 -7.44 -17.96 3.59
C GLY A 170 -6.62 -16.69 3.81
N MET A 171 -6.01 -16.53 4.98
CA MET A 171 -5.16 -15.37 5.29
C MET A 171 -3.92 -15.32 4.38
N MET A 172 -3.27 -16.46 4.14
CA MET A 172 -2.15 -16.57 3.21
C MET A 172 -2.56 -16.19 1.78
N GLU A 173 -3.69 -16.70 1.30
CA GLU A 173 -4.21 -16.36 -0.04
C GLU A 173 -4.51 -14.86 -0.15
N ALA A 174 -5.17 -14.29 0.86
CA ALA A 174 -5.48 -12.86 0.90
C ALA A 174 -4.22 -11.99 0.95
N LEU A 175 -3.21 -12.36 1.73
CA LEU A 175 -1.92 -11.64 1.79
C LEU A 175 -1.17 -11.69 0.46
N HIS A 176 -1.21 -12.81 -0.26
CA HIS A 176 -0.63 -12.87 -1.61
C HIS A 176 -1.36 -11.94 -2.59
N LEU A 177 -2.69 -11.90 -2.56
CA LEU A 177 -3.48 -10.98 -3.38
C LEU A 177 -3.17 -9.51 -3.05
N LEU A 178 -3.09 -9.18 -1.76
CA LEU A 178 -2.69 -7.86 -1.29
C LEU A 178 -1.28 -7.49 -1.77
N ASN A 179 -0.32 -8.39 -1.63
CA ASN A 179 1.05 -8.18 -2.08
C ASN A 179 1.09 -7.87 -3.58
N ASP A 180 0.45 -8.69 -4.40
CA ASP A 180 0.41 -8.48 -5.86
C ASP A 180 -0.28 -7.16 -6.22
N LYS A 181 -1.33 -6.79 -5.47
CA LYS A 181 -2.04 -5.53 -5.65
C LYS A 181 -1.16 -4.32 -5.32
N ILE A 182 -0.55 -4.30 -4.14
CA ILE A 182 0.33 -3.21 -3.69
C ILE A 182 1.54 -3.09 -4.60
N LEU A 183 2.21 -4.19 -4.96
CA LEU A 183 3.37 -4.13 -5.85
C LEU A 183 3.03 -3.51 -7.21
N ALA A 184 1.91 -3.91 -7.79
CA ALA A 184 1.45 -3.37 -9.07
C ALA A 184 1.05 -1.90 -8.97
N HIS A 185 0.38 -1.51 -7.88
CA HIS A 185 0.05 -0.13 -7.58
C HIS A 185 1.31 0.74 -7.52
N LEU A 186 2.25 0.40 -6.62
CA LEU A 186 3.48 1.16 -6.42
C LEU A 186 4.32 1.23 -7.70
N GLU A 187 4.36 0.17 -8.51
CA GLU A 187 5.08 0.20 -9.78
C GLU A 187 4.45 1.16 -10.79
N ALA A 188 3.13 1.09 -10.97
CA ALA A 188 2.40 1.92 -11.91
C ALA A 188 2.40 3.40 -11.50
N GLU A 189 2.26 3.66 -10.20
CA GLU A 189 2.28 4.99 -9.60
C GLU A 189 3.67 5.63 -9.72
N GLU A 190 4.74 4.93 -9.31
CA GLU A 190 6.13 5.40 -9.47
C GLU A 190 6.43 5.72 -10.95
N ASP A 191 6.04 4.83 -11.88
CA ASP A 191 6.31 5.00 -13.31
C ASP A 191 5.46 6.11 -13.96
N LEU A 192 4.32 6.48 -13.38
CA LEU A 192 3.52 7.64 -13.81
C LEU A 192 4.05 8.94 -13.21
N ILE A 193 4.20 8.97 -11.88
CA ILE A 193 4.44 10.20 -11.12
C ILE A 193 5.87 10.69 -11.30
N MET A 194 6.87 9.80 -11.19
CA MET A 194 8.27 10.21 -11.24
C MET A 194 8.63 10.97 -12.51
N PRO A 195 8.23 10.55 -13.72
CA PRO A 195 8.46 11.36 -14.91
C PRO A 195 7.80 12.75 -14.87
N LEU A 196 6.60 12.86 -14.32
CA LEU A 196 5.88 14.14 -14.25
C LEU A 196 6.56 15.11 -13.27
N VAL A 197 6.90 14.65 -12.07
CA VAL A 197 7.53 15.49 -11.03
C VAL A 197 9.00 15.79 -11.31
N LEU A 198 9.70 14.92 -12.05
CA LEU A 198 11.05 15.24 -12.51
C LEU A 198 11.03 16.27 -13.64
N GLU A 199 10.07 16.20 -14.58
CA GLU A 199 9.91 17.20 -15.64
C GLU A 199 9.45 18.55 -15.07
N THR A 200 8.43 18.54 -14.21
CA THR A 200 7.86 19.74 -13.59
C THR A 200 7.70 19.53 -12.08
N PRO A 201 8.73 19.89 -11.28
CA PRO A 201 8.70 19.68 -9.83
C PRO A 201 7.55 20.42 -9.17
N PRO A 202 6.73 19.74 -8.34
CA PRO A 202 5.66 20.40 -7.64
C PRO A 202 6.24 21.38 -6.61
N PRO A 203 5.55 22.50 -6.34
CA PRO A 203 5.96 23.47 -5.32
C PRO A 203 5.64 22.97 -3.90
N LEU A 204 5.96 21.69 -3.62
CA LEU A 204 5.75 21.05 -2.33
C LEU A 204 7.06 21.06 -1.55
N GLU A 205 7.00 21.52 -0.30
CA GLU A 205 8.09 21.40 0.66
C GLU A 205 7.71 20.33 1.70
N PHE A 206 8.67 19.45 2.00
CA PHE A 206 8.51 18.43 3.03
C PHE A 206 8.72 19.08 4.39
N VAL A 207 7.68 19.07 5.22
CA VAL A 207 7.76 19.52 6.61
C VAL A 207 7.30 18.36 7.48
N VAL A 208 8.22 17.86 8.28
CA VAL A 208 7.95 16.81 9.25
C VAL A 208 7.49 17.48 10.53
N TYR A 209 6.40 17.01 11.12
CA TYR A 209 5.99 17.47 12.44
C TYR A 209 6.19 16.33 13.45
N ASP A 210 6.79 16.65 14.59
CA ASP A 210 6.85 15.73 15.73
C ASP A 210 5.45 15.54 16.36
N GLU A 211 5.35 14.63 17.34
CA GLU A 211 4.12 14.36 18.08
C GLU A 211 3.54 15.60 18.79
N ASP A 212 4.36 16.62 19.04
CA ASP A 212 4.00 17.89 19.67
C ASP A 212 3.63 18.98 18.64
N GLY A 213 3.70 18.68 17.33
CA GLY A 213 3.39 19.60 16.24
C GLY A 213 4.49 20.61 15.93
N ASN A 214 5.73 20.36 16.32
CA ASN A 214 6.89 21.17 15.95
C ASN A 214 7.48 20.68 14.63
N GLU A 215 7.90 21.63 13.79
CA GLU A 215 8.63 21.34 12.56
C GLU A 215 9.99 20.73 12.89
N VAL A 216 10.21 19.49 12.44
CA VAL A 216 11.47 18.77 12.50
C VAL A 216 12.24 19.07 11.20
N ALA A 217 13.49 19.50 11.34
CA ALA A 217 14.32 19.88 10.19
C ALA A 217 14.61 18.66 9.30
N SER A 218 14.60 18.86 7.98
CA SER A 218 14.86 17.81 6.97
C SER A 218 16.17 17.03 7.16
N ASP A 219 17.13 17.62 7.87
CA ASP A 219 18.47 17.07 8.07
C ASP A 219 18.55 16.16 9.32
N GLU A 220 17.60 16.26 10.25
CA GLU A 220 17.49 15.42 11.46
C GLU A 220 16.65 14.15 11.22
N PHE A 221 15.86 14.16 10.13
CA PHE A 221 14.99 13.07 9.68
C PHE A 221 15.73 11.75 9.34
N MET A 222 17.03 11.79 9.05
CA MET A 222 17.80 10.59 8.66
C MET A 222 18.10 9.62 9.80
N ASP A 223 17.87 10.01 11.07
CA ASP A 223 18.32 9.27 12.26
C ASP A 223 17.20 8.90 13.26
N GLU A 224 15.93 9.28 13.04
CA GLU A 224 14.81 8.99 13.96
C GLU A 224 13.90 7.86 13.47
N ASP A 225 13.35 7.09 14.42
CA ASP A 225 12.42 6.00 14.18
C ASP A 225 11.17 6.56 13.44
N GLU A 226 11.02 6.23 12.15
CA GLU A 226 9.98 6.70 11.22
C GLU A 226 8.53 6.36 11.66
N ASP A 227 8.35 5.68 12.79
CA ASP A 227 7.12 5.02 13.19
C ASP A 227 6.05 5.97 13.80
N ASN A 228 6.43 7.19 14.23
CA ASN A 228 5.52 8.10 14.97
C ASN A 228 5.29 9.49 14.34
N LEU A 229 5.68 9.69 13.08
CA LEU A 229 5.66 11.03 12.47
C LEU A 229 4.34 11.33 11.76
N ALA A 230 3.80 12.54 11.99
CA ALA A 230 2.62 13.07 11.32
C ALA A 230 3.04 14.09 10.25
N TRP A 231 2.63 13.88 9.00
CA TRP A 231 3.16 14.65 7.86
C TRP A 231 2.16 15.66 7.34
N VAL A 232 2.62 16.90 7.14
CA VAL A 232 1.82 17.93 6.48
C VAL A 232 2.68 18.64 5.46
N THR A 233 2.31 18.52 4.19
CA THR A 233 2.87 19.35 3.14
C THR A 233 2.41 20.79 3.31
N LYS A 234 3.33 21.75 3.27
CA LYS A 234 2.99 23.17 3.27
C LYS A 234 2.76 23.64 1.83
N ASN A 235 1.63 24.32 1.60
CA ASN A 235 1.38 25.13 0.40
C ASN A 235 2.07 26.49 0.47
#